data_AF-A0A8C5V7M4-F1
#
_entry.id   AF-A0A8C5V7M4-F1
#
_cell.length_a   1.000
_cell.length_b   1.000
_cell.length_c   1.000
_cell.angle_alpha   90.00
_cell.angle_beta   90.00
_cell.angle_gamma   90.00
#
_symmetry.space_group_name_H-M   'P 1'
#
loop_
_entity.id
_entity.type
_entity.pdbx_description
1 polymer ?
#
loop_
_entity_poly.entity_id
_entity_poly.type
_entity_poly.pdbx_seq_one_letter_code
_entity_poly.pdbx_strand_id
1 'polypeptide(L)'
;MPKRGCPFAAAAPLQLKVRVGQKELSRGVCGERYSREIFDPSGAASIACSSCVRAVDGKAVCGQCERALCRRCVRTCWGCGAVACALCGLVDCSDIYEKALCTSCAVFEA
;
A
#
# COMPACT_ATOMS: atom_id res chain seq x y z
N MET A 1 20.53 42.91 64.57
CA MET A 1 19.55 41.98 63.98
C MET A 1 20.27 41.12 62.95
N PRO A 2 20.30 39.78 63.07
CA PRO A 2 20.93 38.94 62.05
C PRO A 2 20.04 38.88 60.82
N LYS A 3 20.59 39.17 59.62
CA LYS A 3 19.85 39.08 58.36
C LYS A 3 19.46 37.62 58.12
N ARG A 4 18.17 37.37 57.82
CA ARG A 4 17.68 36.04 57.44
C ARG A 4 18.45 35.56 56.20
N GLY A 5 18.95 34.32 56.25
CA GLY A 5 19.60 33.69 55.10
C GLY A 5 18.63 33.57 53.91
N CYS A 6 19.14 33.73 52.69
CA CYS A 6 18.36 33.67 51.46
C CYS A 6 17.63 32.32 51.33
N PRO A 7 16.29 32.29 51.11
CA PRO A 7 15.51 31.05 51.03
C PRO A 7 15.77 30.23 49.76
N PHE A 8 16.53 30.77 48.80
CA PHE A 8 16.80 30.15 47.51
C PHE A 8 18.11 29.34 47.46
N ALA A 9 18.88 29.30 48.56
CA ALA A 9 20.20 28.66 48.58
C ALA A 9 20.16 27.12 48.66
N ALA A 10 19.01 26.50 48.96
CA ALA A 10 18.82 25.04 48.92
C ALA A 10 18.50 24.51 47.50
N ALA A 11 19.13 25.15 46.51
CA ALA A 11 19.43 24.69 45.16
C ALA A 11 18.27 24.04 44.37
N ALA A 12 17.57 24.88 43.59
CA ALA A 12 16.85 24.43 42.40
C ALA A 12 17.74 23.47 41.56
N PRO A 13 17.16 22.41 40.96
CA PRO A 13 17.95 21.43 40.21
C PRO A 13 18.79 22.14 39.16
N LEU A 14 20.08 21.77 39.09
CA LEU A 14 20.99 22.21 38.04
C LEU A 14 20.29 22.01 36.69
N GLN A 15 20.02 23.11 35.99
CA GLN A 15 19.48 23.09 34.62
C GLN A 15 20.52 22.43 33.72
N LEU A 16 20.49 21.09 33.67
CA LEU A 16 21.36 20.28 32.85
C LEU A 16 20.95 20.50 31.40
N LYS A 17 21.76 21.30 30.70
CA LYS A 17 21.59 21.54 29.27
C LYS A 17 22.01 20.28 28.52
N VAL A 18 21.07 19.36 28.34
CA VAL A 18 21.29 18.16 27.54
C VAL A 18 21.34 18.58 26.08
N ARG A 19 22.40 18.18 25.36
CA ARG A 19 22.43 18.32 23.91
C ARG A 19 21.52 17.25 23.32
N VAL A 20 20.40 17.70 22.75
CA VAL A 20 19.46 16.85 22.03
C VAL A 20 19.76 16.96 20.54
N GLY A 21 20.02 15.84 19.88
CA GLY A 21 20.29 15.75 18.45
C GLY A 21 19.01 15.68 17.62
N GLN A 22 19.14 15.92 16.30
CA GLN A 22 18.02 15.85 15.34
C GLN A 22 17.24 14.52 15.40
N LYS A 23 17.93 13.41 15.67
CA LYS A 23 17.31 12.08 15.79
C LYS A 23 16.36 11.97 16.99
N GLU A 24 16.72 12.57 18.12
CA GLU A 24 15.89 12.57 19.33
C GLU A 24 14.69 13.51 19.19
N LEU A 25 14.88 14.67 18.51
CA LEU A 25 13.78 15.57 18.14
C LEU A 25 12.77 14.89 17.21
N SER A 26 13.26 14.13 16.22
CA SER A 26 12.41 13.45 15.24
C SER A 26 11.56 12.32 15.84
N ARG A 27 11.90 11.81 17.02
CA ARG A 27 11.20 10.74 17.74
C ARG A 27 10.48 11.23 19.00
N GLY A 28 10.04 12.49 19.01
CA GLY A 28 9.31 13.08 20.15
C GLY A 28 7.99 12.35 20.49
N VAL A 29 7.26 12.88 21.47
CA VAL A 29 6.01 12.28 22.03
C VAL A 29 4.95 11.92 20.98
N CYS A 30 4.96 12.59 19.82
CA CYS A 30 4.08 12.32 18.68
C CYS A 30 4.79 11.70 17.45
N GLY A 31 6.07 11.33 17.56
CA GLY A 31 6.89 10.88 16.43
C GLY A 31 6.35 9.62 15.74
N GLU A 32 5.72 8.72 16.50
CA GLU A 32 5.07 7.53 15.92
C GLU A 32 3.82 7.89 15.10
N ARG A 33 3.03 8.88 15.53
CA ARG A 33 1.85 9.34 14.77
C ARG A 33 2.27 10.02 13.48
N TYR A 34 3.23 10.95 13.54
CA TYR A 34 3.74 11.64 12.35
C TYR A 34 4.44 10.69 11.38
N SER A 35 5.20 9.71 11.86
CA SER A 35 5.81 8.70 10.97
C SER A 35 4.76 7.82 10.30
N ARG A 36 3.70 7.43 11.02
CA ARG A 36 2.57 6.73 10.37
C ARG A 36 1.88 7.62 9.35
N GLU A 37 1.60 8.89 9.62
CA GLU A 37 0.97 9.79 8.64
C GLU A 37 1.82 10.00 7.38
N ILE A 38 3.16 10.06 7.51
CA ILE A 38 4.09 10.25 6.38
C ILE A 38 4.31 8.95 5.60
N PHE A 39 4.41 7.82 6.30
CA PHE A 39 4.76 6.52 5.72
C PHE A 39 3.58 5.56 5.66
N ASP A 40 2.34 6.01 5.84
CA ASP A 40 1.17 5.13 5.93
C ASP A 40 1.11 4.28 4.66
N PRO A 41 1.43 2.98 4.75
CA PRO A 41 1.40 2.12 3.58
C PRO A 41 -0.03 1.90 3.11
N SER A 42 -1.05 2.21 3.92
CA SER A 42 -2.46 2.04 3.55
C SER A 42 -2.91 3.02 2.46
N GLY A 43 -2.32 4.22 2.38
CA GLY A 43 -2.64 5.21 1.34
C GLY A 43 -1.90 5.00 0.01
N ALA A 44 -0.75 4.32 0.04
CA ALA A 44 0.17 4.21 -1.10
C ALA A 44 0.55 2.77 -1.49
N ALA A 45 -0.06 1.76 -0.87
CA ALA A 45 -0.03 0.39 -1.39
C ALA A 45 -0.85 0.34 -2.69
N SER A 46 -0.26 0.88 -3.75
CA SER A 46 -0.66 0.56 -5.12
C SER A 46 -0.59 -0.95 -5.25
N ILE A 47 -1.73 -1.63 -5.06
CA ILE A 47 -1.80 -3.09 -5.18
C ILE A 47 -1.21 -3.43 -6.54
N ALA A 48 -0.05 -4.08 -6.52
CA ALA A 48 0.69 -4.43 -7.70
C ALA A 48 -0.15 -5.38 -8.55
N CYS A 49 -0.01 -5.27 -9.88
CA CYS A 49 -0.64 -6.23 -10.77
C CYS A 49 -0.13 -7.64 -10.45
N SER A 50 -1.02 -8.58 -10.16
CA SER A 50 -0.63 -9.96 -9.83
C SER A 50 0.06 -10.72 -10.97
N SER A 51 -0.05 -10.24 -12.22
CA SER A 51 0.57 -10.86 -13.40
C SER A 51 1.93 -10.22 -13.74
N CYS A 52 2.04 -8.89 -13.75
CA CYS A 52 3.26 -8.20 -14.17
C CYS A 52 4.02 -7.51 -13.04
N VAL A 53 3.55 -7.64 -11.79
CA VAL A 53 4.08 -7.08 -10.54
C VAL A 53 4.33 -5.56 -10.53
N ARG A 54 3.94 -4.86 -11.60
CA ARG A 54 4.00 -3.41 -11.69
C ARG A 54 2.90 -2.78 -10.85
N ALA A 55 3.27 -1.79 -10.05
CA ALA A 55 2.35 -0.84 -9.46
C ALA A 55 1.69 -0.03 -10.58
N VAL A 56 0.36 -0.02 -10.66
CA VAL A 56 -0.39 0.75 -11.65
C VAL A 56 -1.66 1.32 -11.01
N ASP A 57 -2.00 2.55 -11.37
CA ASP A 57 -3.26 3.20 -11.04
C ASP A 57 -4.40 2.64 -11.90
N GLY A 58 -5.56 2.38 -11.28
CA GLY A 58 -6.69 1.76 -11.98
C GLY A 58 -6.48 0.26 -12.20
N LYS A 59 -6.96 -0.52 -11.22
CA LYS A 59 -6.90 -1.98 -11.20
C LYS A 59 -8.28 -2.54 -11.47
N ALA A 60 -8.36 -3.53 -12.35
CA ALA A 60 -9.54 -4.37 -12.50
C ALA A 60 -9.31 -5.68 -11.75
N VAL A 61 -10.40 -6.28 -11.30
CA VAL A 61 -10.39 -7.51 -10.51
C VAL A 61 -10.80 -8.66 -11.41
N CYS A 62 -10.05 -9.77 -11.39
CA CYS A 62 -10.46 -10.97 -12.11
C CYS A 62 -11.71 -11.57 -11.45
N GLY A 63 -12.76 -11.83 -12.22
CA GLY A 63 -14.02 -12.41 -11.71
C GLY A 63 -13.92 -13.87 -11.24
N GLN A 64 -12.75 -14.51 -11.36
CA GLN A 64 -12.54 -15.92 -11.00
C GLN A 64 -11.61 -16.07 -9.79
N CYS A 65 -10.47 -15.37 -9.78
CA CYS A 65 -9.48 -15.47 -8.71
C CYS A 65 -9.34 -14.21 -7.86
N GLU A 66 -10.16 -13.18 -8.13
CA GLU A 66 -10.25 -11.92 -7.38
C GLU A 66 -8.94 -11.11 -7.28
N ARG A 67 -7.92 -11.49 -8.06
CA ARG A 67 -6.64 -10.77 -8.07
C ARG A 67 -6.76 -9.46 -8.84
N ALA A 68 -6.11 -8.42 -8.31
CA ALA A 68 -5.98 -7.12 -8.98
C ALA A 68 -4.99 -7.21 -10.15
N LEU A 69 -5.37 -6.58 -11.26
CA LEU A 69 -4.61 -6.59 -12.52
C LEU A 69 -4.62 -5.20 -13.16
N CYS A 70 -3.52 -4.86 -13.83
CA CYS A 70 -3.47 -3.66 -14.65
C CYS A 70 -4.23 -3.86 -15.98
N ARG A 71 -4.56 -2.76 -16.65
CA ARG A 71 -5.27 -2.74 -17.94
C ARG A 71 -4.62 -3.60 -19.04
N ARG A 72 -3.31 -3.85 -18.97
CA ARG A 72 -2.59 -4.68 -19.96
C ARG A 72 -2.68 -6.18 -19.66
N CYS A 73 -2.94 -6.55 -18.41
CA CYS A 73 -2.98 -7.93 -17.95
C CYS A 73 -4.41 -8.49 -17.84
N VAL A 74 -5.42 -7.67 -18.12
CA VAL A 74 -6.81 -8.10 -18.16
C VAL A 74 -7.23 -8.49 -19.57
N ARG A 75 -8.06 -9.52 -19.65
CA ARG A 75 -8.79 -9.89 -20.86
C ARG A 75 -10.28 -9.85 -20.53
N THR A 76 -11.10 -9.52 -21.52
CA THR A 76 -12.55 -9.59 -21.39
C THR A 76 -13.02 -10.91 -21.98
N CYS A 77 -13.73 -11.69 -21.18
CA CYS A 77 -14.35 -12.92 -21.67
C CYS A 77 -15.39 -12.58 -22.73
N TRP A 78 -15.31 -13.19 -23.90
CA TRP A 78 -16.28 -12.99 -24.97
C TRP A 78 -17.68 -13.49 -24.61
N GLY A 79 -17.77 -14.61 -23.87
CA GLY A 79 -19.05 -15.22 -23.53
C GLY A 79 -19.84 -14.47 -22.45
N CYS A 80 -19.18 -14.04 -21.38
CA CYS A 80 -19.84 -13.44 -20.22
C CYS A 80 -19.44 -11.97 -19.94
N GLY A 81 -18.53 -11.39 -20.72
CA GLY A 81 -18.05 -10.02 -20.53
C GLY A 81 -17.19 -9.82 -19.28
N ALA A 82 -16.99 -10.85 -18.46
CA ALA A 82 -16.22 -10.74 -17.21
C ALA A 82 -14.72 -10.54 -17.49
N VAL A 83 -14.06 -9.83 -16.59
CA VAL A 83 -12.60 -9.68 -16.61
C VAL A 83 -11.93 -10.98 -16.15
N ALA A 84 -11.07 -11.53 -17.01
CA ALA A 84 -10.24 -12.69 -16.73
C ALA A 84 -8.76 -12.31 -16.74
N CYS A 85 -7.98 -12.89 -15.83
CA CYS A 85 -6.53 -12.81 -15.85
C CYS A 85 -5.96 -13.77 -16.89
N ALA A 86 -4.68 -13.63 -17.26
CA ALA A 86 -4.03 -14.55 -18.19
C ALA A 86 -4.01 -16.02 -17.74
N LEU A 87 -4.18 -16.29 -16.43
CA LEU A 87 -4.27 -17.66 -15.89
C LEU A 87 -5.70 -18.21 -15.87
N CYS A 88 -6.70 -17.33 -15.74
CA CYS A 88 -8.12 -17.70 -15.69
C CYS A 88 -8.83 -17.53 -17.04
N GLY A 89 -8.11 -17.02 -18.04
CA GLY A 89 -8.58 -16.82 -19.39
C GLY A 89 -7.82 -17.73 -20.36
N LEU A 90 -8.56 -18.49 -21.16
CA LEU A 90 -8.04 -19.19 -22.31
C LEU A 90 -8.12 -18.25 -23.52
N VAL A 91 -7.05 -18.20 -24.31
CA VAL A 91 -7.04 -17.51 -25.60
C VAL A 91 -7.22 -18.57 -26.65
N ASP A 92 -8.32 -18.47 -27.40
CA ASP A 92 -8.50 -19.28 -28.58
C ASP A 92 -7.87 -18.56 -29.79
N CYS A 93 -6.93 -19.26 -30.43
CA CYS A 93 -6.22 -18.81 -31.62
C CYS A 93 -6.69 -19.57 -32.88
N SER A 94 -7.82 -20.29 -32.78
CA SER A 94 -8.38 -21.09 -33.88
C SER A 94 -8.94 -20.24 -35.03
N ASP A 95 -9.37 -19.02 -34.74
CA ASP A 95 -9.96 -18.08 -35.70
C ASP A 95 -8.98 -16.97 -36.12
N ILE A 96 -9.30 -16.30 -37.24
CA ILE A 96 -8.58 -15.10 -37.76
C ILE A 96 -8.49 -13.96 -36.71
N TYR A 97 -9.29 -14.04 -35.64
CA TYR A 97 -9.34 -13.08 -34.54
C TYR A 97 -9.09 -13.77 -33.19
N GLU A 98 -8.18 -13.23 -32.38
CA GLU A 98 -7.91 -13.72 -31.02
C GLU A 98 -9.14 -13.52 -30.11
N LYS A 99 -9.71 -14.62 -29.59
CA LYS A 99 -10.85 -14.59 -28.67
C LYS A 99 -10.42 -15.05 -27.28
N ALA A 100 -10.85 -14.35 -26.23
CA ALA A 100 -10.57 -14.74 -24.85
C ALA A 100 -11.83 -15.27 -24.16
N LEU A 101 -11.73 -16.42 -23.50
CA LEU A 101 -12.81 -17.03 -22.72
C LEU A 101 -12.33 -17.24 -21.29
N CYS A 102 -13.17 -17.01 -20.28
CA CYS A 102 -12.85 -17.48 -18.94
C CYS A 102 -12.94 -19.01 -18.87
N THR A 103 -12.29 -19.63 -17.89
CA THR A 103 -12.34 -21.08 -17.66
C THR A 103 -13.77 -21.63 -17.63
N SER A 104 -14.72 -20.90 -17.04
CA SER A 104 -16.13 -21.29 -17.01
C SER A 104 -16.83 -21.19 -18.36
N CYS A 105 -16.44 -20.28 -19.27
CA CYS A 105 -17.05 -20.20 -20.60
C CYS A 105 -16.38 -21.16 -21.59
N ALA A 106 -15.09 -21.42 -21.42
CA ALA A 106 -14.34 -22.34 -22.28
C ALA A 106 -14.90 -23.77 -22.23
N VAL A 107 -15.43 -24.21 -21.09
CA VAL A 107 -16.04 -25.56 -20.96
C VAL A 107 -17.36 -25.72 -21.73
N PHE A 108 -17.97 -24.64 -22.22
CA PHE A 108 -19.21 -24.69 -23.01
C PHE A 108 -18.97 -24.55 -24.52
N GLU A 109 -17.75 -24.21 -24.96
CA GLU A 109 -17.35 -24.21 -26.38
C GLU A 109 -16.58 -25.49 -26.79
N ALA A 110 -16.41 -26.45 -25.86
CA ALA A 110 -15.75 -27.74 -26.10
C ALA A 110 -16.70 -28.83 -26.63
#